data_AF-A0A1Q2HRC3-F1
#
_entry.id   AF-A0A1Q2HRC3-F1
#
_cell.length_a   1.000
_cell.length_b   1.000
_cell.length_c   1.000
_cell.angle_alpha   90.00
_cell.angle_beta   90.00
_cell.angle_gamma   90.00
#
_symmetry.space_group_name_H-M   'P 1'
#
loop_
_entity.id
_entity.type
_entity.pdbx_description
1 polymer ?
#
loop_
_entity_poly.entity_id
_entity_poly.type
_entity_poly.pdbx_seq_one_letter_code
_entity_poly.pdbx_strand_id
1 'polypeptide(L)'
;MKILTLAAVLLTSAVFATVLRNADFENSLVWQGGKWSVSEGSIFQTSPNGLARALWPVNLPENYQITAELKKLEGSDGPMIIFRAEGFDKFYALNPAPNKSNGIFQFIDGKKIHNLTKNFNRVFSKQQWYRVKVVCRDNEFQSYLNGSKFSSVTIESPIISNNSVGIGSFDSSIEMRNFTVKDLEGNVLFYPSLEKEMSNITGWNLGGEGNAEVLREGANDSNCLFINSDSKLRLSQTGLRLDKANGYRLKMDYKAVDMVRLPKQIYLFVYYSWEGREGPKYAYSLDGMHWKKLNPEQPLFDPDVGEEKRFMDPSIIKGPEGRFHMVWTIGWDQHSIGIAHSDNLYEWSLQKALPVMAHKKGIQNCWSPEIFYDKKSGQYYIYWASSIKGGFPKTANTTPDGRNHRIFYTTTKDFITYSPAKLMFDNNTNVITPKIEQTRSGKYVMFVKNESRWPEEKNIRMMVSDDIENWDSPLSEPIHDTSFWAEGPSILKMGGCWYVFYEKYMASEFGAAKSCDLEKWQDISDEIFCPDSIRQGSFVRVSKKTFKNLAGKFHFGLSSPDNVAVSVKDGQIELFNAVLDNFKPEWNTFDDTFYSVYSTQDAVLSINIEGESQIWLDNISLEKLEQKQ
;
A
#
# COMPACT_ATOMS: atom_id res chain seq x y z
N MET A 1 52.64 22.30 29.80
CA MET A 1 51.18 22.47 29.71
C MET A 1 50.88 23.13 28.37
N LYS A 2 50.16 22.41 27.48
CA LYS A 2 49.52 22.87 26.23
C LYS A 2 50.44 23.35 25.09
N ILE A 3 50.17 23.11 23.80
CA ILE A 3 49.19 22.32 23.04
C ILE A 3 49.82 22.22 21.63
N LEU A 4 49.71 21.05 20.99
CA LEU A 4 50.07 20.83 19.59
C LEU A 4 49.29 21.80 18.68
N THR A 5 49.95 22.31 17.65
CA THR A 5 49.26 22.80 16.45
C THR A 5 49.87 22.05 15.27
N LEU A 6 49.24 20.94 14.89
CA LEU A 6 49.48 20.30 13.60
C LEU A 6 48.17 20.34 12.80
N ALA A 7 48.23 21.11 11.73
CA ALA A 7 47.58 20.91 10.44
C ALA A 7 46.16 20.32 10.43
N ALA A 8 45.18 21.19 10.17
CA ALA A 8 43.97 20.78 9.45
C ALA A 8 44.35 20.47 8.00
N VAL A 9 44.75 19.22 7.74
CA VAL A 9 44.62 18.63 6.41
C VAL A 9 43.24 17.98 6.37
N LEU A 10 42.33 18.60 5.62
CA LEU A 10 41.14 17.93 5.13
C LEU A 10 41.58 16.76 4.24
N LEU A 11 41.64 15.57 4.82
CA LEU A 11 41.60 14.31 4.08
C LEU A 11 40.16 13.80 4.17
N THR A 12 39.33 14.19 3.20
CA THR A 12 38.17 13.38 2.82
C THR A 12 38.70 12.14 2.11
N SER A 13 39.26 11.19 2.86
CA SER A 13 39.45 9.84 2.35
C SER A 13 38.08 9.18 2.32
N ALA A 14 37.59 8.87 1.12
CA ALA A 14 36.50 7.92 0.98
C ALA A 14 36.92 6.64 1.72
N VAL A 15 36.17 6.26 2.75
CA VAL A 15 36.31 4.95 3.37
C VAL A 15 35.86 3.96 2.30
N PHE A 16 36.78 3.17 1.75
CA PHE A 16 36.42 2.12 0.81
C PHE A 16 35.81 0.98 1.63
N ALA A 17 34.48 0.92 1.70
CA ALA A 17 33.80 -0.18 2.35
C ALA A 17 33.79 -1.40 1.40
N THR A 18 34.22 -2.57 1.90
CA THR A 18 34.10 -3.82 1.12
C THR A 18 32.68 -4.33 1.23
N VAL A 19 31.95 -4.33 0.11
CA VAL A 19 30.60 -4.90 0.04
C VAL A 19 30.68 -6.40 0.29
N LEU A 20 30.10 -6.86 1.41
CA LEU A 20 29.96 -8.29 1.67
C LEU A 20 28.77 -8.86 0.89
N ARG A 21 27.68 -8.09 0.83
CA ARG A 21 26.46 -8.40 0.07
C ARG A 21 25.80 -7.12 -0.43
N ASN A 22 25.28 -7.20 -1.64
CA ASN A 22 24.39 -6.20 -2.23
C ASN A 22 23.33 -6.94 -3.04
N ALA A 23 22.07 -6.66 -2.77
CA ALA A 23 20.90 -7.19 -3.49
C ALA A 23 20.16 -6.04 -4.16
N ASP A 24 20.88 -5.28 -4.97
CA ASP A 24 20.32 -4.35 -5.93
C ASP A 24 19.54 -5.17 -6.98
N PHE A 25 18.22 -5.04 -7.00
CA PHE A 25 17.33 -5.85 -7.85
C PHE A 25 17.45 -5.46 -9.34
N GLU A 26 18.38 -4.57 -9.67
CA GLU A 26 18.76 -4.09 -10.99
C GLU A 26 19.88 -4.94 -11.63
N ASN A 27 19.55 -6.05 -12.31
CA ASN A 27 20.55 -6.83 -13.07
C ASN A 27 19.98 -7.46 -14.36
N SER A 28 19.27 -6.69 -15.18
CA SER A 28 18.76 -7.22 -16.46
C SER A 28 19.89 -7.30 -17.51
N LEU A 29 20.30 -8.52 -17.84
CA LEU A 29 21.09 -8.82 -19.02
C LEU A 29 20.42 -8.24 -20.28
N VAL A 30 21.14 -7.40 -21.02
CA VAL A 30 20.66 -6.77 -22.26
C VAL A 30 21.17 -7.60 -23.44
N TRP A 31 20.34 -7.86 -24.45
CA TRP A 31 20.71 -8.73 -25.58
C TRP A 31 20.50 -8.01 -26.91
N GLN A 32 21.34 -8.30 -27.90
CA GLN A 32 21.20 -7.82 -29.27
C GLN A 32 21.54 -8.94 -30.27
N GLY A 33 20.60 -9.20 -31.17
CA GLY A 33 20.71 -10.28 -32.16
C GLY A 33 20.58 -11.68 -31.55
N GLY A 34 20.17 -12.66 -32.37
CA GLY A 34 19.94 -14.04 -31.94
C GLY A 34 18.62 -14.27 -31.20
N LYS A 35 18.48 -15.46 -30.59
CA LYS A 35 17.35 -15.85 -29.74
C LYS A 35 17.88 -16.32 -28.40
N TRP A 36 17.61 -15.55 -27.35
CA TRP A 36 18.17 -15.77 -26.02
C TRP A 36 17.12 -16.26 -25.04
N SER A 37 17.53 -17.11 -24.11
CA SER A 37 16.72 -17.55 -22.98
C SER A 37 17.61 -17.95 -21.82
N VAL A 38 17.06 -17.92 -20.61
CA VAL A 38 17.74 -18.37 -19.38
C VAL A 38 16.94 -19.55 -18.81
N SER A 39 17.62 -20.64 -18.45
CA SER A 39 17.01 -21.84 -17.87
C SER A 39 18.05 -22.65 -17.10
N GLU A 40 17.68 -23.20 -15.94
CA GLU A 40 18.51 -24.15 -15.18
C GLU A 40 19.94 -23.65 -14.85
N GLY A 41 20.09 -22.35 -14.55
CA GLY A 41 21.41 -21.76 -14.27
C GLY A 41 22.30 -21.57 -15.51
N SER A 42 21.72 -21.79 -16.71
CA SER A 42 22.36 -21.62 -18.01
C SER A 42 21.68 -20.51 -18.82
N ILE A 43 22.47 -19.82 -19.63
CA ILE A 43 22.01 -18.98 -20.72
C ILE A 43 22.09 -19.78 -22.01
N PHE A 44 21.03 -19.71 -22.79
CA PHE A 44 20.94 -20.29 -24.11
C PHE A 44 20.86 -19.19 -25.15
N GLN A 45 21.67 -19.31 -26.18
CA GLN A 45 21.46 -18.67 -27.46
C GLN A 45 21.12 -19.78 -28.45
N THR A 46 19.94 -19.73 -29.07
CA THR A 46 19.42 -20.82 -29.92
C THR A 46 19.39 -20.49 -31.42
N SER A 47 19.87 -19.31 -31.83
CA SER A 47 19.89 -18.90 -33.23
C SER A 47 21.28 -19.15 -33.85
N PRO A 48 21.46 -20.15 -34.72
CA PRO A 48 22.78 -20.51 -35.25
C PRO A 48 23.27 -19.59 -36.37
N ASN A 49 22.65 -18.43 -36.59
CA ASN A 49 22.98 -17.52 -37.69
C ASN A 49 23.22 -16.09 -37.17
N GLY A 50 24.24 -15.43 -37.70
CA GLY A 50 24.58 -14.05 -37.43
C GLY A 50 25.34 -13.85 -36.11
N LEU A 51 25.54 -12.58 -35.76
CA LEU A 51 26.15 -12.17 -34.51
C LEU A 51 25.07 -11.96 -33.44
N ALA A 52 25.20 -12.66 -32.32
CA ALA A 52 24.35 -12.51 -31.15
C ALA A 52 25.19 -12.11 -29.95
N ARG A 53 24.71 -11.15 -29.17
CA ARG A 53 25.45 -10.60 -28.01
C ARG A 53 24.51 -10.41 -26.82
N ALA A 54 25.06 -10.57 -25.63
CA ALA A 54 24.43 -10.27 -24.36
C ALA A 54 25.42 -9.53 -23.47
N LEU A 55 25.02 -8.41 -22.87
CA LEU A 55 25.86 -7.58 -22.02
C LEU A 55 25.19 -7.36 -20.66
N TRP A 56 25.98 -7.47 -19.60
CA TRP A 56 25.69 -6.94 -18.29
C TRP A 56 26.36 -5.57 -18.13
N PRO A 57 25.59 -4.51 -17.85
CA PRO A 57 26.15 -3.23 -17.43
C PRO A 57 26.84 -3.42 -16.07
N VAL A 58 28.15 -3.18 -16.01
CA VAL A 58 28.93 -3.30 -14.77
C VAL A 58 30.18 -2.43 -14.88
N ASN A 59 30.48 -1.64 -13.86
CA ASN A 59 31.70 -0.85 -13.81
C ASN A 59 32.81 -1.64 -13.12
N LEU A 60 33.77 -2.15 -13.90
CA LEU A 60 34.86 -2.98 -13.40
C LEU A 60 36.17 -2.18 -13.20
N PRO A 61 37.01 -2.57 -12.22
CA PRO A 61 38.38 -2.06 -12.13
C PRO A 61 39.19 -2.40 -13.38
N GLU A 62 40.38 -1.81 -13.54
CA GLU A 62 41.25 -2.12 -14.70
C GLU A 62 41.68 -3.60 -14.73
N ASN A 63 41.83 -4.18 -13.54
CA ASN A 63 42.42 -5.49 -13.30
C ASN A 63 41.40 -6.49 -12.75
N TYR A 64 41.10 -7.52 -13.54
CA TYR A 64 40.12 -8.55 -13.19
C TYR A 64 40.28 -9.79 -14.06
N GLN A 65 39.56 -10.84 -13.71
CA GLN A 65 39.47 -12.08 -14.46
C GLN A 65 38.01 -12.49 -14.63
N ILE A 66 37.67 -12.98 -15.81
CA ILE A 66 36.37 -13.57 -16.12
C ILE A 66 36.54 -15.07 -16.25
N THR A 67 35.64 -15.86 -15.66
CA THR A 67 35.52 -17.30 -15.87
C THR A 67 34.12 -17.64 -16.35
N ALA A 68 33.99 -18.58 -17.28
CA ALA A 68 32.70 -19.13 -17.70
C ALA A 68 32.86 -20.57 -18.19
N GLU A 69 31.77 -21.34 -18.13
CA GLU A 69 31.66 -22.63 -18.82
C GLU A 69 30.84 -22.43 -20.09
N LEU A 70 31.41 -22.84 -21.22
CA LEU A 70 30.83 -22.66 -22.56
C LEU A 70 30.61 -24.01 -23.21
N LYS A 71 29.46 -24.18 -23.86
CA LYS A 71 29.15 -25.33 -24.70
C LYS A 71 28.58 -24.85 -26.03
N LYS A 72 29.12 -25.38 -27.12
CA LYS A 72 28.59 -25.16 -28.48
C LYS A 72 27.52 -26.21 -28.72
N LEU A 73 26.31 -25.77 -29.04
CA LEU A 73 25.20 -26.67 -29.36
C LEU A 73 25.26 -27.03 -30.85
N GLU A 74 25.11 -26.04 -31.73
CA GLU A 74 25.12 -26.18 -33.19
C GLU A 74 25.86 -25.00 -33.89
N GLY A 75 26.02 -25.09 -35.22
CA GLY A 75 26.57 -24.01 -36.07
C GLY A 75 28.04 -24.16 -36.48
N SER A 76 28.57 -23.18 -37.22
CA SER A 76 29.89 -23.24 -37.88
C SER A 76 31.03 -22.53 -37.14
N ASP A 77 30.73 -21.63 -36.20
CA ASP A 77 31.74 -20.84 -35.47
C ASP A 77 31.74 -21.22 -33.97
N GLY A 78 31.55 -20.33 -33.00
CA GLY A 78 31.54 -20.67 -31.58
C GLY A 78 31.11 -19.57 -30.62
N PRO A 79 31.11 -19.88 -29.30
CA PRO A 79 30.78 -18.93 -28.25
C PRO A 79 31.86 -17.86 -28.10
N MET A 80 31.53 -16.72 -27.50
CA MET A 80 32.49 -15.68 -27.12
C MET A 80 32.27 -15.19 -25.69
N ILE A 81 33.36 -14.76 -25.06
CA ILE A 81 33.34 -13.94 -23.85
C ILE A 81 33.69 -12.52 -24.25
N ILE A 82 32.77 -11.58 -24.00
CA ILE A 82 32.99 -10.15 -24.14
C ILE A 82 33.54 -9.66 -22.80
N PHE A 83 34.78 -9.21 -22.77
CA PHE A 83 35.47 -8.92 -21.52
C PHE A 83 35.64 -7.43 -21.23
N ARG A 84 35.47 -6.55 -22.21
CA ARG A 84 35.34 -5.08 -22.06
C ARG A 84 34.40 -4.56 -23.14
N ALA A 85 33.43 -3.73 -22.79
CA ALA A 85 32.46 -3.21 -23.75
C ALA A 85 31.92 -1.82 -23.38
N GLU A 86 31.73 -1.01 -24.42
CA GLU A 86 30.96 0.23 -24.45
C GLU A 86 29.71 -0.02 -25.32
N GLY A 87 28.75 -0.76 -24.79
CA GLY A 87 27.58 -1.20 -25.54
C GLY A 87 27.90 -2.27 -26.61
N PHE A 88 26.95 -2.52 -27.51
CA PHE A 88 26.99 -3.66 -28.44
C PHE A 88 27.88 -3.48 -29.67
N ASP A 89 28.33 -2.25 -29.93
CA ASP A 89 29.07 -1.91 -31.14
C ASP A 89 30.56 -1.67 -30.89
N LYS A 90 31.00 -1.59 -29.64
CA LYS A 90 32.39 -1.32 -29.28
C LYS A 90 32.85 -2.21 -28.12
N PHE A 91 33.54 -3.32 -28.42
CA PHE A 91 33.99 -4.27 -27.40
C PHE A 91 35.26 -5.06 -27.75
N TYR A 92 35.91 -5.60 -26.71
CA TYR A 92 36.90 -6.67 -26.81
C TYR A 92 36.29 -8.01 -26.41
N ALA A 93 36.56 -9.04 -27.21
CA ALA A 93 36.04 -10.38 -26.95
C ALA A 93 37.06 -11.48 -27.27
N LEU A 94 36.89 -12.62 -26.59
CA LEU A 94 37.59 -13.86 -26.84
C LEU A 94 36.63 -14.85 -27.52
N ASN A 95 37.03 -15.39 -28.67
CA ASN A 95 36.40 -16.57 -29.29
C ASN A 95 37.35 -17.78 -29.21
N PRO A 96 37.07 -18.81 -28.39
CA PRO A 96 37.95 -19.96 -28.22
C PRO A 96 37.74 -21.10 -29.24
N ALA A 97 36.77 -21.00 -30.17
CA ALA A 97 36.44 -22.08 -31.12
C ALA A 97 37.36 -22.12 -32.36
N PRO A 98 37.58 -23.27 -33.02
CA PRO A 98 38.40 -23.36 -34.24
C PRO A 98 37.65 -22.85 -35.47
N ASN A 99 37.93 -21.63 -35.90
CA ASN A 99 37.49 -21.09 -37.18
C ASN A 99 38.39 -19.91 -37.58
N LYS A 100 38.02 -19.18 -38.64
CA LYS A 100 38.77 -18.03 -39.18
C LYS A 100 38.89 -16.83 -38.22
N SER A 101 38.20 -16.87 -37.08
CA SER A 101 37.97 -15.75 -36.17
C SER A 101 38.42 -16.00 -34.72
N ASN A 102 39.25 -17.00 -34.49
CA ASN A 102 39.60 -17.48 -33.17
C ASN A 102 40.69 -16.66 -32.47
N GLY A 103 40.56 -16.53 -31.15
CA GLY A 103 41.43 -15.71 -30.31
C GLY A 103 40.75 -14.42 -29.82
N ILE A 104 41.56 -13.49 -29.34
CA ILE A 104 41.12 -12.18 -28.85
C ILE A 104 40.97 -11.25 -30.06
N PHE A 105 39.86 -10.52 -30.13
CA PHE A 105 39.60 -9.56 -31.19
C PHE A 105 38.93 -8.30 -30.68
N GLN A 106 38.99 -7.26 -31.53
CA GLN A 106 38.35 -5.98 -31.32
C GLN A 106 37.16 -5.80 -32.28
N PHE A 107 36.07 -5.26 -31.75
CA PHE A 107 34.85 -4.95 -32.48
C PHE A 107 34.50 -3.47 -32.28
N ILE A 108 34.30 -2.73 -33.36
CA ILE A 108 34.00 -1.28 -33.36
C ILE A 108 33.01 -1.01 -34.50
N ASP A 109 32.02 -0.13 -34.26
CA ASP A 109 31.04 0.32 -35.24
C ASP A 109 30.33 -0.83 -35.99
N GLY A 110 29.93 -1.86 -35.24
CA GLY A 110 29.21 -3.00 -35.80
C GLY A 110 30.09 -3.99 -36.59
N LYS A 111 31.42 -3.83 -36.58
CA LYS A 111 32.35 -4.65 -37.36
C LYS A 111 33.52 -5.16 -36.52
N LYS A 112 33.95 -6.38 -36.82
CA LYS A 112 35.21 -6.92 -36.32
C LYS A 112 36.36 -6.24 -37.06
N ILE A 113 37.22 -5.52 -36.35
CA ILE A 113 38.28 -4.71 -36.96
C ILE A 113 39.62 -5.46 -36.96
N HIS A 114 40.01 -6.10 -35.84
CA HIS A 114 41.32 -6.75 -35.70
C HIS A 114 41.26 -8.04 -34.90
N ASN A 115 42.00 -9.07 -35.34
CA ASN A 115 42.42 -10.18 -34.49
C ASN A 115 43.70 -9.78 -33.77
N LEU A 116 43.67 -9.71 -32.44
CA LEU A 116 44.81 -9.32 -31.61
C LEU A 116 45.75 -10.51 -31.33
N THR A 117 45.28 -11.74 -31.56
CA THR A 117 46.08 -12.96 -31.32
C THR A 117 46.03 -13.88 -32.55
N LYS A 118 47.03 -14.77 -32.68
CA LYS A 118 47.10 -15.75 -33.79
C LYS A 118 46.01 -16.82 -33.68
N ASN A 119 45.67 -17.44 -34.80
CA ASN A 119 44.74 -18.58 -34.83
C ASN A 119 45.34 -19.80 -34.12
N PHE A 120 44.56 -20.42 -33.24
CA PHE A 120 44.97 -21.63 -32.51
C PHE A 120 44.29 -22.87 -33.10
N ASN A 121 45.06 -23.94 -33.33
CA ASN A 121 44.52 -25.20 -33.82
C ASN A 121 43.94 -26.03 -32.65
N ARG A 122 42.75 -25.66 -32.16
CA ARG A 122 42.10 -26.29 -30.99
C ARG A 122 40.69 -26.76 -31.34
N VAL A 123 40.33 -28.00 -31.01
CA VAL A 123 38.99 -28.52 -31.28
C VAL A 123 38.01 -28.06 -30.19
N PHE A 124 36.96 -27.33 -30.60
CA PHE A 124 35.78 -27.05 -29.78
C PHE A 124 34.64 -27.93 -30.27
N SER A 125 34.49 -29.10 -29.66
CA SER A 125 33.51 -30.11 -30.04
C SER A 125 32.10 -29.63 -29.70
N LYS A 126 31.12 -30.01 -30.54
CA LYS A 126 29.70 -29.83 -30.20
C LYS A 126 29.36 -30.62 -28.95
N GLN A 127 28.41 -30.12 -28.17
CA GLN A 127 27.88 -30.75 -26.96
C GLN A 127 28.92 -31.04 -25.85
N GLN A 128 30.11 -30.45 -25.93
CA GLN A 128 31.16 -30.56 -24.92
C GLN A 128 31.32 -29.25 -24.14
N TRP A 129 31.44 -29.36 -22.82
CA TRP A 129 31.71 -28.23 -21.93
C TRP A 129 33.19 -27.87 -21.91
N TYR A 130 33.48 -26.58 -21.96
CA TYR A 130 34.82 -26.02 -21.82
C TYR A 130 34.81 -24.92 -20.76
N ARG A 131 35.80 -24.94 -19.85
CA ARG A 131 36.03 -23.85 -18.91
C ARG A 131 36.95 -22.83 -19.55
N VAL A 132 36.47 -21.60 -19.70
CA VAL A 132 37.20 -20.49 -20.32
C VAL A 132 37.47 -19.44 -19.26
N LYS A 133 38.68 -18.88 -19.30
CA LYS A 133 39.07 -17.77 -18.43
C LYS A 133 39.79 -16.70 -19.23
N VAL A 134 39.45 -15.44 -18.99
CA VAL A 134 40.16 -14.25 -19.50
C VAL A 134 40.70 -13.49 -18.29
N VAL A 135 41.96 -13.08 -18.32
CA VAL A 135 42.58 -12.21 -17.31
C VAL A 135 42.96 -10.90 -17.99
N CYS A 136 42.45 -9.80 -17.46
CA CYS A 136 42.77 -8.44 -17.87
C CYS A 136 43.73 -7.83 -16.84
N ARG A 137 44.94 -7.49 -17.27
CA ARG A 137 45.94 -6.76 -16.47
C ARG A 137 46.35 -5.50 -17.20
N ASP A 138 45.79 -4.36 -16.82
CA ASP A 138 45.98 -3.07 -17.47
C ASP A 138 45.71 -3.17 -18.99
N ASN A 139 46.78 -3.31 -19.79
CA ASN A 139 46.75 -3.44 -21.25
C ASN A 139 47.11 -4.85 -21.75
N GLU A 140 47.34 -5.82 -20.86
CA GLU A 140 47.59 -7.22 -21.19
C GLU A 140 46.34 -8.08 -21.00
N PHE A 141 45.99 -8.87 -22.01
CA PHE A 141 44.90 -9.83 -21.99
C PHE A 141 45.43 -11.25 -22.15
N GLN A 142 45.16 -12.11 -21.17
CA GLN A 142 45.55 -13.52 -21.19
C GLN A 142 44.31 -14.40 -21.22
N SER A 143 44.34 -15.50 -21.96
CA SER A 143 43.23 -16.45 -22.00
C SER A 143 43.65 -17.89 -21.77
N TYR A 144 42.76 -18.61 -21.10
CA TYR A 144 42.95 -19.99 -20.65
C TYR A 144 41.75 -20.84 -21.07
N LEU A 145 42.03 -22.08 -21.47
CA LEU A 145 41.03 -23.08 -21.81
C LEU A 145 41.32 -24.33 -20.98
N ASN A 146 40.34 -24.78 -20.20
CA ASN A 146 40.47 -25.89 -19.26
C ASN A 146 41.72 -25.77 -18.36
N GLY A 147 41.99 -24.56 -17.88
CA GLY A 147 43.13 -24.25 -16.99
C GLY A 147 44.46 -24.00 -17.71
N SER A 148 44.61 -24.36 -18.98
CA SER A 148 45.83 -24.13 -19.75
C SER A 148 45.82 -22.78 -20.44
N LYS A 149 46.85 -21.94 -20.22
CA LYS A 149 47.04 -20.70 -20.97
C LYS A 149 47.21 -21.04 -22.46
N PHE A 150 46.49 -20.36 -23.34
CA PHE A 150 46.63 -20.57 -24.78
C PHE A 150 46.84 -19.29 -25.57
N SER A 151 46.47 -18.12 -25.04
CA SER A 151 46.75 -16.84 -25.70
C SER A 151 47.15 -15.74 -24.70
N SER A 152 47.91 -14.77 -25.21
CA SER A 152 48.35 -13.55 -24.53
C SER A 152 48.48 -12.46 -25.59
N VAL A 153 48.03 -11.25 -25.28
CA VAL A 153 48.33 -10.06 -26.09
C VAL A 153 48.49 -8.86 -25.17
N THR A 154 49.43 -7.99 -25.49
CA THR A 154 49.56 -6.66 -24.89
C THR A 154 49.21 -5.63 -25.95
N ILE A 155 48.30 -4.72 -25.64
CA ILE A 155 47.94 -3.59 -26.51
C ILE A 155 48.59 -2.30 -25.99
N GLU A 156 48.80 -1.32 -26.86
CA GLU A 156 49.46 -0.06 -26.47
C GLU A 156 48.57 0.77 -25.52
N SER A 157 47.26 0.85 -25.81
CA SER A 157 46.27 1.50 -24.96
C SER A 157 44.85 0.93 -25.21
N PRO A 158 44.09 0.55 -24.17
CA PRO A 158 42.72 0.10 -24.29
C PRO A 158 41.82 1.30 -24.62
N ILE A 159 41.24 1.30 -25.82
CA ILE A 159 40.32 2.36 -26.26
C ILE A 159 38.85 2.07 -25.90
N ILE A 160 38.60 0.98 -25.16
CA ILE A 160 37.27 0.50 -24.77
C ILE A 160 37.24 0.39 -23.24
N SER A 161 36.29 1.07 -22.62
CA SER A 161 36.07 1.06 -21.19
C SER A 161 35.54 -0.27 -20.66
N ASN A 162 35.53 -0.39 -19.34
CA ASN A 162 35.21 -1.61 -18.61
C ASN A 162 33.77 -1.53 -18.04
N ASN A 163 32.87 -0.85 -18.76
CA ASN A 163 31.52 -0.51 -18.27
C ASN A 163 30.50 -1.62 -18.54
N SER A 164 30.91 -2.69 -19.22
CA SER A 164 30.10 -3.87 -19.45
C SER A 164 30.98 -5.09 -19.73
N VAL A 165 30.46 -6.25 -19.34
CA VAL A 165 30.97 -7.57 -19.75
C VAL A 165 29.84 -8.39 -20.30
N GLY A 166 30.15 -9.48 -20.98
CA GLY A 166 29.10 -10.26 -21.57
C GLY A 166 29.58 -11.45 -22.36
N ILE A 167 28.68 -11.90 -23.22
CA ILE A 167 28.76 -13.18 -23.89
C ILE A 167 28.17 -13.04 -25.29
N GLY A 168 28.44 -14.00 -26.16
CA GLY A 168 27.87 -13.97 -27.50
C GLY A 168 28.18 -15.21 -28.31
N SER A 169 27.79 -15.16 -29.58
CA SER A 169 28.21 -16.12 -30.59
C SER A 169 28.21 -15.50 -31.98
N PHE A 170 29.03 -16.06 -32.86
CA PHE A 170 28.85 -15.93 -34.30
C PHE A 170 28.30 -17.26 -34.83
N ASP A 171 27.35 -17.23 -35.75
CA ASP A 171 26.88 -18.37 -36.56
C ASP A 171 26.80 -19.71 -35.80
N SER A 172 26.37 -19.67 -34.53
CA SER A 172 26.37 -20.81 -33.61
C SER A 172 25.36 -20.61 -32.49
N SER A 173 24.67 -21.69 -32.13
CA SER A 173 23.90 -21.77 -30.90
C SER A 173 24.78 -22.29 -29.77
N ILE A 174 24.58 -21.74 -28.58
CA ILE A 174 25.47 -21.92 -27.44
C ILE A 174 24.67 -22.05 -26.15
N GLU A 175 25.26 -22.75 -25.20
CA GLU A 175 24.83 -22.78 -23.81
C GLU A 175 26.01 -22.33 -22.93
N MET A 176 25.71 -21.50 -21.95
CA MET A 176 26.72 -20.89 -21.08
C MET A 176 26.26 -20.88 -19.63
N ARG A 177 27.17 -21.15 -18.70
CA ARG A 177 26.89 -21.12 -17.26
C ARG A 177 28.12 -20.74 -16.46
N ASN A 178 27.97 -20.57 -15.14
CA ASN A 178 29.08 -20.30 -14.22
C ASN A 178 29.92 -19.09 -14.66
N PHE A 179 29.26 -18.06 -15.22
CA PHE A 179 29.92 -16.81 -15.56
C PHE A 179 30.27 -16.07 -14.27
N THR A 180 31.50 -15.62 -14.11
CA THR A 180 31.94 -14.91 -12.90
C THR A 180 33.05 -13.95 -13.26
N VAL A 181 33.03 -12.76 -12.70
CA VAL A 181 34.14 -11.81 -12.72
C VAL A 181 34.73 -11.76 -11.32
N LYS A 182 36.05 -11.82 -11.24
CA LYS A 182 36.82 -11.74 -10.00
C LYS A 182 37.94 -10.72 -10.15
N ASP A 183 38.45 -10.17 -9.06
CA ASP A 183 39.72 -9.46 -9.08
C ASP A 183 40.89 -10.45 -9.29
N LEU A 184 42.13 -9.97 -9.30
CA LEU A 184 43.29 -10.83 -9.54
C LEU A 184 43.60 -11.75 -8.34
N GLU A 185 43.16 -11.35 -7.14
CA GLU A 185 43.28 -12.05 -5.87
C GLU A 185 42.25 -13.18 -5.73
N GLY A 186 41.17 -13.14 -6.53
CA GLY A 186 40.14 -14.17 -6.61
C GLY A 186 38.83 -13.82 -5.89
N ASN A 187 38.67 -12.61 -5.38
CA ASN A 187 37.42 -12.11 -4.83
C ASN A 187 36.42 -11.86 -5.96
N VAL A 188 35.14 -12.20 -5.73
CA VAL A 188 34.08 -12.04 -6.73
C VAL A 188 33.73 -10.55 -6.85
N LEU A 189 33.87 -10.01 -8.06
CA LEU A 189 33.45 -8.65 -8.43
C LEU A 189 32.05 -8.64 -9.05
N PHE A 190 31.70 -9.69 -9.79
CA PHE A 190 30.39 -9.82 -10.43
C PHE A 190 30.03 -11.28 -10.67
N TYR A 191 28.78 -11.64 -10.44
CA TYR A 191 28.21 -12.94 -10.73
C TYR A 191 26.75 -12.76 -11.18
N PRO A 192 26.39 -13.11 -12.43
CA PRO A 192 25.04 -12.90 -12.92
C PRO A 192 24.09 -13.94 -12.36
N SER A 193 22.89 -13.52 -11.97
CA SER A 193 21.82 -14.45 -11.65
C SER A 193 21.17 -14.98 -12.92
N LEU A 194 21.12 -16.31 -13.08
CA LEU A 194 20.67 -17.01 -14.28
C LEU A 194 19.46 -17.93 -14.02
N GLU A 195 18.54 -17.48 -13.17
CA GLU A 195 17.32 -18.22 -12.87
C GLU A 195 16.14 -17.70 -13.71
N LYS A 196 15.28 -18.63 -14.16
CA LYS A 196 14.07 -18.34 -14.93
C LYS A 196 13.05 -17.65 -14.01
N GLU A 197 12.36 -16.63 -14.52
CA GLU A 197 11.40 -15.79 -13.79
C GLU A 197 10.39 -16.55 -12.89
N MET A 198 10.01 -15.82 -11.83
CA MET A 198 8.81 -15.94 -10.97
C MET A 198 8.86 -16.72 -9.64
N SER A 199 10.02 -17.06 -9.07
CA SER A 199 9.99 -17.56 -7.67
C SER A 199 11.23 -17.39 -6.79
N ASN A 200 12.37 -16.93 -7.30
CA ASN A 200 13.59 -16.92 -6.50
C ASN A 200 14.21 -15.52 -6.44
N ILE A 201 14.06 -14.88 -5.29
CA ILE A 201 14.81 -13.69 -4.93
C ILE A 201 16.29 -14.12 -4.91
N THR A 202 17.06 -13.70 -5.89
CA THR A 202 18.37 -14.28 -6.18
C THR A 202 19.32 -14.09 -5.01
N GLY A 203 19.83 -15.17 -4.42
CA GLY A 203 20.70 -15.13 -3.25
C GLY A 203 19.98 -14.97 -1.90
N TRP A 204 18.65 -15.04 -1.88
CA TRP A 204 17.83 -15.05 -0.68
C TRP A 204 16.91 -16.28 -0.65
N ASN A 205 16.77 -16.88 0.52
CA ASN A 205 15.86 -17.98 0.79
C ASN A 205 14.58 -17.41 1.39
N LEU A 206 13.46 -17.69 0.75
CA LEU A 206 12.13 -17.41 1.29
C LEU A 206 11.66 -18.61 2.12
N GLY A 207 11.17 -18.35 3.33
CA GLY A 207 10.55 -19.35 4.19
C GLY A 207 9.31 -18.79 4.87
N GLY A 208 8.34 -19.64 5.19
CA GLY A 208 7.07 -19.24 5.80
C GLY A 208 5.90 -19.16 4.81
N GLU A 209 4.83 -18.46 5.20
CA GLU A 209 3.57 -18.34 4.46
C GLU A 209 3.44 -16.93 3.86
N GLY A 210 3.34 -16.87 2.53
CA GLY A 210 3.19 -15.64 1.76
C GLY A 210 3.92 -15.74 0.41
N ASN A 211 4.10 -14.61 -0.25
CA ASN A 211 4.82 -14.52 -1.53
C ASN A 211 5.71 -13.27 -1.58
N ALA A 212 6.63 -13.29 -2.54
CA ALA A 212 7.47 -12.15 -2.84
C ALA A 212 7.76 -12.07 -4.34
N GLU A 213 7.73 -10.87 -4.89
CA GLU A 213 7.80 -10.59 -6.32
C GLU A 213 8.72 -9.39 -6.59
N VAL A 214 9.50 -9.44 -7.67
CA VAL A 214 10.30 -8.30 -8.11
C VAL A 214 9.49 -7.44 -9.06
N LEU A 215 9.33 -6.16 -8.75
CA LEU A 215 8.43 -5.22 -9.43
C LEU A 215 9.16 -3.90 -9.73
N ARG A 216 8.72 -3.15 -10.75
CA ARG A 216 9.35 -1.88 -11.18
C ARG A 216 8.77 -0.65 -10.46
N GLU A 217 8.99 -0.57 -9.14
CA GLU A 217 8.51 0.54 -8.30
C GLU A 217 9.54 0.96 -7.22
N GLY A 218 10.83 0.77 -7.50
CA GLY A 218 11.95 0.98 -6.56
C GLY A 218 12.13 2.41 -6.07
N ALA A 219 12.99 2.57 -5.05
CA ALA A 219 13.30 3.87 -4.45
C ALA A 219 13.97 4.85 -5.43
N ASN A 220 14.57 4.31 -6.49
CA ASN A 220 15.28 5.00 -7.57
C ASN A 220 14.63 4.75 -8.95
N ASP A 221 13.33 4.47 -9.00
CA ASP A 221 12.55 4.17 -10.22
C ASP A 221 12.99 2.87 -10.94
N SER A 222 13.51 1.91 -10.19
CA SER A 222 14.01 0.62 -10.71
C SER A 222 13.22 -0.60 -10.19
N ASN A 223 13.81 -1.79 -10.32
CA ASN A 223 13.24 -3.00 -9.73
C ASN A 223 13.41 -2.97 -8.21
N CYS A 224 12.38 -3.37 -7.48
CA CYS A 224 12.41 -3.60 -6.03
C CYS A 224 11.68 -4.89 -5.68
N LEU A 225 11.81 -5.35 -4.45
CA LEU A 225 11.13 -6.54 -3.96
C LEU A 225 9.85 -6.16 -3.22
N PHE A 226 8.73 -6.63 -3.73
CA PHE A 226 7.43 -6.58 -3.04
C PHE A 226 7.20 -7.88 -2.29
N ILE A 227 6.83 -7.78 -1.02
CA ILE A 227 6.54 -8.93 -0.17
C ILE A 227 5.10 -8.83 0.30
N ASN A 228 4.39 -9.96 0.23
CA ASN A 228 3.07 -10.15 0.80
C ASN A 228 3.10 -11.34 1.75
N SER A 229 3.12 -11.06 3.05
CA SER A 229 3.01 -12.07 4.11
C SER A 229 1.54 -12.25 4.49
N ASP A 230 1.12 -13.50 4.63
CA ASP A 230 -0.22 -13.85 5.14
C ASP A 230 -0.18 -14.18 6.64
N SER A 231 0.97 -14.61 7.20
CA SER A 231 1.10 -14.94 8.62
C SER A 231 2.52 -14.79 9.18
N LYS A 232 3.50 -15.48 8.62
CA LYS A 232 4.91 -15.36 8.97
C LYS A 232 5.74 -15.64 7.74
N LEU A 233 6.59 -14.70 7.37
CA LEU A 233 7.46 -14.82 6.22
C LEU A 233 8.87 -14.37 6.61
N ARG A 234 9.88 -15.12 6.16
CA ARG A 234 11.29 -14.84 6.39
C ARG A 234 12.02 -14.83 5.07
N LEU A 235 12.73 -13.75 4.81
CA LEU A 235 13.74 -13.66 3.78
C LEU A 235 15.11 -13.84 4.44
N SER A 236 15.95 -14.76 3.95
CA SER A 236 17.24 -15.05 4.60
C SER A 236 18.39 -15.32 3.64
N GLN A 237 19.56 -14.80 3.96
CA GLN A 237 20.79 -15.05 3.22
C GLN A 237 21.84 -15.67 4.14
N THR A 238 22.38 -16.82 3.74
CA THR A 238 23.30 -17.64 4.55
C THR A 238 24.76 -17.49 4.10
N GLY A 239 25.70 -18.00 4.90
CA GLY A 239 27.12 -18.08 4.54
C GLY A 239 27.85 -16.73 4.57
N LEU A 240 27.44 -15.84 5.48
CA LEU A 240 28.10 -14.56 5.69
C LEU A 240 29.38 -14.75 6.51
N ARG A 241 30.47 -14.16 6.01
CA ARG A 241 31.76 -14.14 6.70
C ARG A 241 31.92 -12.83 7.44
N LEU A 242 32.06 -12.92 8.76
CA LEU A 242 32.31 -11.79 9.63
C LEU A 242 33.60 -12.04 10.39
N ASP A 243 34.48 -11.06 10.41
CA ASP A 243 35.71 -11.03 11.16
C ASP A 243 35.52 -10.36 12.52
N LYS A 244 36.16 -10.92 13.56
CA LYS A 244 36.25 -10.34 14.90
C LYS A 244 36.76 -8.89 14.86
N ALA A 245 36.18 -8.04 15.72
CA ALA A 245 36.54 -6.65 15.94
C ALA A 245 36.45 -5.76 14.69
N ASN A 246 35.61 -6.13 13.71
CA ASN A 246 35.27 -5.29 12.58
C ASN A 246 33.83 -4.78 12.69
N GLY A 247 33.62 -3.57 12.18
CA GLY A 247 32.29 -2.97 12.05
C GLY A 247 31.65 -3.35 10.72
N TYR A 248 30.33 -3.48 10.72
CA TYR A 248 29.52 -3.77 9.54
C TYR A 248 28.36 -2.80 9.50
N ARG A 249 28.09 -2.25 8.31
CA ARG A 249 26.95 -1.36 8.07
C ARG A 249 25.90 -2.10 7.25
N LEU A 250 24.67 -2.11 7.72
CA LEU A 250 23.51 -2.66 7.04
C LEU A 250 22.62 -1.52 6.57
N LYS A 251 22.37 -1.46 5.27
CA LYS A 251 21.44 -0.51 4.65
C LYS A 251 20.32 -1.23 3.93
N MET A 252 19.13 -0.63 3.94
CA MET A 252 17.97 -1.12 3.20
C MET A 252 16.93 -0.02 3.07
N ASP A 253 16.36 0.14 1.88
CA ASP A 253 15.18 0.97 1.68
C ASP A 253 13.92 0.13 1.84
N TYR A 254 12.89 0.69 2.49
CA TYR A 254 11.63 0.00 2.74
C TYR A 254 10.43 0.95 2.78
N LYS A 255 9.24 0.43 2.47
CA LYS A 255 7.95 1.12 2.70
C LYS A 255 6.79 0.12 2.85
N ALA A 256 5.74 0.51 3.55
CA ALA A 256 4.53 -0.32 3.73
C ALA A 256 3.59 -0.25 2.52
N VAL A 257 2.73 -1.26 2.34
CA VAL A 257 1.66 -1.25 1.32
C VAL A 257 0.32 -1.29 2.00
N ASP A 258 -0.65 -0.59 1.46
CA ASP A 258 -2.03 -0.56 1.95
C ASP A 258 -2.81 -1.89 1.67
N MET A 259 -2.98 -2.82 2.64
CA MET A 259 -3.71 -4.10 2.48
C MET A 259 -4.94 -4.38 3.33
N VAL A 260 -6.06 -3.90 2.82
CA VAL A 260 -7.31 -4.66 2.87
C VAL A 260 -7.63 -5.06 1.43
N ARG A 261 -8.01 -6.32 1.14
CA ARG A 261 -8.61 -6.65 -0.18
C ARG A 261 -9.98 -5.98 -0.25
N LEU A 262 -9.96 -4.70 -0.61
CA LEU A 262 -11.16 -3.88 -0.56
C LEU A 262 -12.22 -4.39 -1.54
N PRO A 263 -13.48 -4.59 -1.08
CA PRO A 263 -14.60 -4.90 -1.96
C PRO A 263 -14.86 -3.74 -2.94
N LYS A 264 -15.67 -3.99 -3.98
CA LYS A 264 -16.00 -2.95 -4.99
C LYS A 264 -16.68 -1.73 -4.35
N GLN A 265 -17.49 -1.97 -3.31
CA GLN A 265 -18.14 -0.96 -2.51
C GLN A 265 -17.75 -1.16 -1.05
N ILE A 266 -17.40 -0.06 -0.38
CA ILE A 266 -17.07 0.01 1.04
C ILE A 266 -18.14 0.86 1.70
N TYR A 267 -18.50 0.52 2.92
CA TYR A 267 -19.42 1.31 3.73
C TYR A 267 -18.60 2.29 4.56
N LEU A 268 -18.97 3.56 4.53
CA LEU A 268 -18.50 4.57 5.46
C LEU A 268 -19.62 4.90 6.42
N PHE A 269 -19.26 5.12 7.68
CA PHE A 269 -20.13 5.63 8.73
C PHE A 269 -19.58 6.99 9.13
N VAL A 270 -20.30 8.07 8.83
CA VAL A 270 -19.99 9.38 9.42
C VAL A 270 -20.60 9.42 10.81
N TYR A 271 -19.81 9.81 11.79
CA TYR A 271 -20.21 9.86 13.19
C TYR A 271 -19.64 11.08 13.90
N TYR A 272 -20.16 11.35 15.10
CA TYR A 272 -19.58 12.29 16.06
C TYR A 272 -19.18 11.56 17.35
N SER A 273 -18.30 12.18 18.12
CA SER A 273 -17.86 11.65 19.42
C SER A 273 -18.26 12.59 20.55
N TRP A 274 -18.37 12.03 21.76
CA TRP A 274 -18.64 12.80 22.99
C TRP A 274 -19.91 13.66 22.87
N GLU A 275 -19.87 14.92 23.31
CA GLU A 275 -20.98 15.88 23.20
C GLU A 275 -20.95 16.68 21.88
N GLY A 276 -20.30 16.16 20.84
CA GLY A 276 -20.16 16.84 19.55
C GLY A 276 -19.31 18.11 19.62
N ARG A 277 -18.28 18.15 20.47
CA ARG A 277 -17.32 19.27 20.52
C ARG A 277 -16.21 19.14 19.49
N GLU A 278 -16.03 17.95 18.96
CA GLU A 278 -15.13 17.64 17.85
C GLU A 278 -15.94 17.58 16.55
N GLY A 279 -15.26 17.79 15.43
CA GLY A 279 -15.86 17.64 14.11
C GLY A 279 -16.15 16.20 13.69
N PRO A 280 -16.72 15.99 12.49
CA PRO A 280 -17.07 14.67 12.00
C PRO A 280 -15.87 13.76 11.87
N LYS A 281 -16.11 12.46 12.08
CA LYS A 281 -15.17 11.38 11.81
C LYS A 281 -15.84 10.31 10.97
N TYR A 282 -15.02 9.47 10.33
CA TYR A 282 -15.45 8.29 9.61
C TYR A 282 -15.01 7.02 10.31
N ALA A 283 -15.89 6.05 10.31
CA ALA A 283 -15.55 4.63 10.39
C ALA A 283 -15.83 3.97 9.04
N TYR A 284 -15.24 2.83 8.78
CA TYR A 284 -15.45 2.06 7.57
C TYR A 284 -15.74 0.59 7.88
N SER A 285 -16.47 -0.05 6.98
CA SER A 285 -16.75 -1.48 7.03
C SER A 285 -16.74 -2.07 5.62
N LEU A 286 -16.24 -3.30 5.53
CA LEU A 286 -16.15 -4.06 4.28
C LEU A 286 -17.37 -4.97 4.06
N ASP A 287 -17.99 -5.40 5.16
CA ASP A 287 -19.14 -6.29 5.20
C ASP A 287 -20.43 -5.59 5.64
N GLY A 288 -20.31 -4.36 6.17
CA GLY A 288 -21.40 -3.55 6.72
C GLY A 288 -21.83 -3.96 8.12
N MET A 289 -21.11 -4.87 8.77
CA MET A 289 -21.40 -5.43 10.10
C MET A 289 -20.30 -5.09 11.10
N HIS A 290 -19.03 -5.13 10.67
CA HIS A 290 -17.87 -4.86 11.51
C HIS A 290 -17.19 -3.57 11.07
N TRP A 291 -17.15 -2.57 11.97
CA TRP A 291 -16.69 -1.22 11.68
C TRP A 291 -15.31 -0.96 12.30
N LYS A 292 -14.50 -0.16 11.61
CA LYS A 292 -13.17 0.30 12.06
C LYS A 292 -13.08 1.82 11.90
N LYS A 293 -12.54 2.54 12.88
CA LYS A 293 -12.32 4.00 12.76
C LYS A 293 -11.31 4.27 11.64
N LEU A 294 -11.59 5.26 10.78
CA LEU A 294 -10.72 5.66 9.67
C LEU A 294 -9.84 6.87 10.04
N ASN A 295 -10.40 7.83 10.77
CA ASN A 295 -9.71 9.04 11.21
C ASN A 295 -10.02 9.32 12.69
N PRO A 296 -9.62 8.42 13.61
CA PRO A 296 -9.98 8.50 15.02
C PRO A 296 -9.49 9.78 15.71
N GLU A 297 -8.32 10.29 15.31
CA GLU A 297 -7.68 11.44 15.95
C GLU A 297 -7.94 12.78 15.24
N GLN A 298 -8.30 12.75 13.95
CA GLN A 298 -8.39 13.95 13.13
C GLN A 298 -9.81 14.12 12.56
N PRO A 299 -10.63 15.06 13.09
CA PRO A 299 -11.92 15.35 12.47
C PRO A 299 -11.74 15.91 11.06
N LEU A 300 -12.76 15.79 10.21
CA LEU A 300 -12.69 16.29 8.82
C LEU A 300 -12.55 17.82 8.76
N PHE A 301 -13.17 18.51 9.71
CA PHE A 301 -13.14 19.95 9.91
C PHE A 301 -13.64 20.25 11.33
N ASP A 302 -13.22 21.36 11.93
CA ASP A 302 -13.75 21.78 13.23
C ASP A 302 -15.14 22.41 13.07
N PRO A 303 -16.08 22.20 14.00
CA PRO A 303 -17.38 22.87 13.94
C PRO A 303 -17.19 24.39 14.09
N ASP A 304 -17.60 25.17 13.09
CA ASP A 304 -17.39 26.63 13.07
C ASP A 304 -18.71 27.43 13.06
N VAL A 305 -19.84 26.75 12.86
CA VAL A 305 -21.20 27.33 12.81
C VAL A 305 -22.03 27.02 14.05
N GLY A 306 -22.90 27.97 14.43
CA GLY A 306 -23.70 27.91 15.64
C GLY A 306 -23.00 28.54 16.84
N GLU A 307 -23.76 29.05 17.81
CA GLU A 307 -23.19 29.73 18.99
C GLU A 307 -22.41 28.74 19.87
N GLU A 308 -22.91 27.52 20.00
CA GLU A 308 -22.26 26.44 20.75
C GLU A 308 -21.17 25.73 19.96
N LYS A 309 -21.12 25.92 18.63
CA LYS A 309 -20.19 25.24 17.72
C LYS A 309 -20.13 23.73 17.96
N ARG A 310 -21.30 23.07 17.93
CA ARG A 310 -21.37 21.62 18.07
C ARG A 310 -21.54 20.93 16.72
N PHE A 311 -21.17 19.66 16.70
CA PHE A 311 -21.39 18.74 15.58
C PHE A 311 -21.96 17.44 16.12
N MET A 312 -23.28 17.27 16.02
CA MET A 312 -23.98 16.08 16.48
C MET A 312 -24.90 15.56 15.37
N ASP A 313 -25.17 14.27 15.37
CA ASP A 313 -26.11 13.59 14.48
C ASP A 313 -25.88 13.86 12.97
N PRO A 314 -24.68 13.60 12.42
CA PRO A 314 -24.41 13.87 11.02
C PRO A 314 -25.20 12.97 10.07
N SER A 315 -25.89 13.61 9.13
CA SER A 315 -26.53 12.94 7.99
C SER A 315 -25.83 13.30 6.69
N ILE A 316 -25.40 12.28 5.95
CA ILE A 316 -24.73 12.44 4.65
C ILE A 316 -25.46 11.65 3.55
N ILE A 317 -25.57 12.26 2.38
CA ILE A 317 -25.98 11.57 1.14
C ILE A 317 -25.05 11.93 -0.01
N LYS A 318 -25.06 11.09 -1.04
CA LYS A 318 -24.56 11.43 -2.38
C LYS A 318 -25.74 11.83 -3.26
N GLY A 319 -25.77 13.08 -3.69
CA GLY A 319 -26.79 13.59 -4.60
C GLY A 319 -26.67 13.02 -6.03
N PRO A 320 -27.70 13.17 -6.87
CA PRO A 320 -27.71 12.69 -8.26
C PRO A 320 -26.61 13.31 -9.15
N GLU A 321 -26.14 14.50 -8.81
CA GLU A 321 -25.02 15.19 -9.46
C GLU A 321 -23.65 14.60 -9.08
N GLY A 322 -23.63 13.66 -8.13
CA GLY A 322 -22.42 12.98 -7.69
C GLY A 322 -21.69 13.66 -6.54
N ARG A 323 -22.20 14.78 -6.03
CA ARG A 323 -21.68 15.52 -4.86
C ARG A 323 -22.24 14.95 -3.57
N PHE A 324 -21.48 15.09 -2.48
CA PHE A 324 -21.92 14.74 -1.13
C PHE A 324 -22.43 15.97 -0.39
N HIS A 325 -23.52 15.82 0.35
CA HIS A 325 -24.09 16.86 1.19
C HIS A 325 -24.26 16.32 2.60
N MET A 326 -23.85 17.12 3.58
CA MET A 326 -23.93 16.77 4.99
C MET A 326 -24.70 17.83 5.75
N VAL A 327 -25.59 17.38 6.64
CA VAL A 327 -26.29 18.22 7.62
C VAL A 327 -26.06 17.68 9.04
N TRP A 328 -26.07 18.54 10.04
CA TRP A 328 -25.84 18.16 11.44
C TRP A 328 -26.46 19.14 12.45
N THR A 329 -26.64 18.71 13.68
CA THR A 329 -27.08 19.53 14.82
C THR A 329 -25.93 20.43 15.31
N ILE A 330 -26.16 21.74 15.43
CA ILE A 330 -25.12 22.72 15.81
C ILE A 330 -25.15 23.17 17.29
N GLY A 331 -26.14 22.72 18.06
CA GLY A 331 -26.28 23.04 19.48
C GLY A 331 -27.59 22.52 20.08
N TRP A 332 -27.72 22.56 21.40
CA TRP A 332 -28.88 22.03 22.13
C TRP A 332 -30.10 22.95 21.99
N ASP A 333 -29.88 24.25 22.06
CA ASP A 333 -30.96 25.25 22.05
C ASP A 333 -30.96 26.10 20.77
N GLN A 334 -30.36 25.59 19.69
CA GLN A 334 -30.20 26.30 18.43
C GLN A 334 -31.39 26.10 17.50
N HIS A 335 -31.73 27.14 16.74
CA HIS A 335 -32.85 27.15 15.77
C HIS A 335 -32.40 26.94 14.31
N SER A 336 -31.13 26.57 14.16
CA SER A 336 -30.47 26.35 12.89
C SER A 336 -29.80 24.98 12.90
N ILE A 337 -29.45 24.50 11.72
CA ILE A 337 -28.65 23.29 11.52
C ILE A 337 -27.42 23.62 10.68
N GLY A 338 -26.40 22.79 10.73
CA GLY A 338 -25.22 22.95 9.88
C GLY A 338 -25.43 22.31 8.53
N ILE A 339 -24.79 22.87 7.49
CA ILE A 339 -24.70 22.25 6.16
C ILE A 339 -23.34 22.50 5.52
N ALA A 340 -22.81 21.48 4.85
CA ALA A 340 -21.59 21.53 4.04
C ALA A 340 -21.65 20.53 2.88
N HIS A 341 -20.78 20.72 1.89
CA HIS A 341 -20.74 19.92 0.68
C HIS A 341 -19.32 19.46 0.35
N SER A 342 -19.19 18.30 -0.28
CA SER A 342 -17.89 17.75 -0.70
C SER A 342 -18.02 16.95 -1.99
N ASP A 343 -17.01 17.02 -2.86
CA ASP A 343 -16.93 16.18 -4.07
C ASP A 343 -16.20 14.85 -3.81
N ASN A 344 -15.44 14.77 -2.70
CA ASN A 344 -14.45 13.72 -2.47
C ASN A 344 -14.43 13.16 -1.03
N LEU A 345 -15.32 13.63 -0.15
CA LEU A 345 -15.50 13.28 1.26
C LEU A 345 -14.43 13.77 2.24
N TYR A 346 -13.35 14.40 1.76
CA TYR A 346 -12.27 14.92 2.62
C TYR A 346 -12.11 16.44 2.55
N GLU A 347 -12.35 17.06 1.40
CA GLU A 347 -12.42 18.51 1.25
C GLU A 347 -13.87 18.96 1.33
N TRP A 348 -14.20 19.74 2.35
CA TRP A 348 -15.53 20.25 2.59
C TRP A 348 -15.59 21.75 2.30
N SER A 349 -16.73 22.19 1.76
CA SER A 349 -17.03 23.61 1.60
C SER A 349 -17.06 24.31 2.95
N LEU A 350 -16.98 25.65 2.94
CA LEU A 350 -17.33 26.45 4.12
C LEU A 350 -18.69 26.01 4.67
N GLN A 351 -18.75 25.84 5.99
CA GLN A 351 -19.98 25.44 6.67
C GLN A 351 -20.95 26.62 6.66
N LYS A 352 -22.24 26.31 6.64
CA LYS A 352 -23.30 27.30 6.76
C LYS A 352 -24.26 26.89 7.87
N ALA A 353 -24.65 27.84 8.70
CA ALA A 353 -25.81 27.69 9.56
C ALA A 353 -27.07 27.95 8.72
N LEU A 354 -27.90 26.93 8.54
CA LEU A 354 -29.20 27.04 7.88
C LEU A 354 -30.27 27.34 8.94
N PRO A 355 -30.88 28.54 8.94
CA PRO A 355 -31.82 28.99 9.97
C PRO A 355 -33.23 28.41 9.78
N VAL A 356 -33.33 27.08 9.77
CA VAL A 356 -34.54 26.34 9.41
C VAL A 356 -35.77 26.70 10.24
N MET A 357 -35.57 27.10 11.51
CA MET A 357 -36.66 27.44 12.43
C MET A 357 -36.52 28.82 13.09
N ALA A 358 -35.51 29.62 12.72
CA ALA A 358 -35.20 30.89 13.39
C ALA A 358 -36.35 31.92 13.39
N HIS A 359 -37.27 31.82 12.44
CA HIS A 359 -38.42 32.71 12.30
C HIS A 359 -39.64 32.29 13.16
N LYS A 360 -39.61 31.09 13.75
CA LYS A 360 -40.77 30.51 14.46
C LYS A 360 -40.64 30.76 15.96
N LYS A 361 -41.70 31.29 16.57
CA LYS A 361 -41.73 31.58 18.03
C LYS A 361 -41.87 30.30 18.85
N GLY A 362 -41.25 30.28 20.02
CA GLY A 362 -41.37 29.19 20.99
C GLY A 362 -40.65 27.91 20.60
N ILE A 363 -39.82 27.94 19.55
CA ILE A 363 -38.92 26.83 19.21
C ILE A 363 -37.89 26.68 20.31
N GLN A 364 -37.56 25.42 20.61
CA GLN A 364 -36.57 25.09 21.61
C GLN A 364 -35.32 24.44 21.01
N ASN A 365 -35.42 23.81 19.82
CA ASN A 365 -34.28 23.14 19.18
C ASN A 365 -34.53 22.79 17.71
N CYS A 366 -33.44 22.46 16.99
CA CYS A 366 -33.43 21.68 15.76
C CYS A 366 -32.41 20.54 15.90
N TRP A 367 -32.88 19.32 16.16
CA TRP A 367 -32.03 18.16 16.45
C TRP A 367 -32.14 17.07 15.39
N SER A 368 -31.06 16.30 15.29
CA SER A 368 -30.89 15.14 14.42
C SER A 368 -31.39 15.38 13.00
N PRO A 369 -30.84 16.40 12.30
CA PRO A 369 -31.24 16.65 10.94
C PRO A 369 -30.77 15.51 10.03
N GLU A 370 -31.62 15.18 9.08
CA GLU A 370 -31.36 14.24 8.04
C GLU A 370 -31.58 14.88 6.68
N ILE A 371 -30.94 14.30 5.66
CA ILE A 371 -31.14 14.69 4.27
C ILE A 371 -31.47 13.47 3.40
N PHE A 372 -32.45 13.63 2.52
CA PHE A 372 -32.90 12.60 1.59
C PHE A 372 -33.16 13.22 0.21
N TYR A 373 -32.66 12.62 -0.86
CA TYR A 373 -32.98 13.05 -2.23
C TYR A 373 -34.16 12.24 -2.77
N ASP A 374 -35.30 12.89 -2.95
CA ASP A 374 -36.49 12.28 -3.53
C ASP A 374 -36.44 12.35 -5.05
N LYS A 375 -36.30 11.18 -5.68
CA LYS A 375 -36.22 11.06 -7.15
C LYS A 375 -37.53 11.45 -7.85
N LYS A 376 -38.68 11.31 -7.16
CA LYS A 376 -40.00 11.57 -7.75
C LYS A 376 -40.23 13.06 -7.97
N SER A 377 -39.92 13.88 -6.96
CA SER A 377 -40.03 15.34 -7.03
C SER A 377 -38.77 16.04 -7.55
N GLY A 378 -37.62 15.34 -7.53
CA GLY A 378 -36.32 15.93 -7.88
C GLY A 378 -35.87 16.97 -6.85
N GLN A 379 -36.16 16.74 -5.58
CA GLN A 379 -35.86 17.65 -4.46
C GLN A 379 -35.08 16.93 -3.37
N TYR A 380 -34.22 17.69 -2.69
CA TYR A 380 -33.69 17.32 -1.39
C TYR A 380 -34.70 17.69 -0.31
N TYR A 381 -35.04 16.72 0.52
CA TYR A 381 -35.76 16.92 1.77
C TYR A 381 -34.71 16.97 2.89
N ILE A 382 -34.69 18.08 3.62
CA ILE A 382 -33.91 18.22 4.86
C ILE A 382 -34.92 18.26 5.99
N TYR A 383 -34.84 17.32 6.92
CA TYR A 383 -35.85 17.14 7.97
C TYR A 383 -35.21 16.89 9.33
N TRP A 384 -35.85 17.32 10.41
CA TRP A 384 -35.27 17.34 11.75
C TRP A 384 -36.37 17.28 12.82
N ALA A 385 -35.98 17.03 14.07
CA ALA A 385 -36.88 17.06 15.21
C ALA A 385 -36.82 18.41 15.93
N SER A 386 -37.98 19.02 16.20
CA SER A 386 -38.08 20.27 16.97
C SER A 386 -39.17 20.19 18.01
N SER A 387 -38.91 20.75 19.19
CA SER A 387 -39.94 21.05 20.19
C SER A 387 -40.44 22.48 20.06
N ILE A 388 -41.75 22.66 20.25
CA ILE A 388 -42.41 23.96 20.30
C ILE A 388 -43.09 24.09 21.65
N LYS A 389 -42.72 25.09 22.43
CA LYS A 389 -43.32 25.34 23.75
C LYS A 389 -44.84 25.48 23.61
N GLY A 390 -45.58 24.56 24.24
CA GLY A 390 -47.05 24.51 24.19
C GLY A 390 -47.65 24.06 22.85
N GLY A 391 -46.83 23.64 21.88
CA GLY A 391 -47.30 23.30 20.52
C GLY A 391 -48.06 21.99 20.41
N PHE A 392 -47.77 21.02 21.28
CA PHE A 392 -48.33 19.66 21.19
C PHE A 392 -48.92 19.19 22.55
N PRO A 393 -50.08 19.73 22.96
CA PRO A 393 -50.61 19.53 24.32
C PRO A 393 -50.90 18.06 24.68
N LYS A 394 -51.26 17.22 23.70
CA LYS A 394 -51.56 15.80 23.92
C LYS A 394 -50.37 14.98 24.44
N THR A 395 -49.15 15.43 24.16
CA THR A 395 -47.90 14.76 24.55
C THR A 395 -47.04 15.63 25.48
N ALA A 396 -47.59 16.70 26.07
CA ALA A 396 -46.81 17.66 26.84
C ALA A 396 -46.16 17.08 28.11
N ASN A 397 -46.72 16.00 28.67
CA ASN A 397 -46.25 15.38 29.91
C ASN A 397 -45.61 14.00 29.67
N THR A 398 -45.16 13.71 28.44
CA THR A 398 -44.55 12.42 28.13
C THR A 398 -43.05 12.39 28.37
N THR A 399 -42.41 13.52 28.69
CA THR A 399 -40.97 13.63 28.95
C THR A 399 -40.69 14.58 30.13
N PRO A 400 -39.63 14.33 30.93
CA PRO A 400 -39.31 15.13 32.11
C PRO A 400 -38.70 16.50 31.81
N ASP A 401 -38.05 16.65 30.66
CA ASP A 401 -37.31 17.86 30.25
C ASP A 401 -38.19 18.89 29.51
N GLY A 402 -39.47 18.57 29.31
CA GLY A 402 -40.42 19.40 28.57
C GLY A 402 -40.18 19.43 27.06
N ARG A 403 -39.27 18.60 26.52
CA ARG A 403 -39.06 18.44 25.08
C ARG A 403 -40.14 17.55 24.48
N ASN A 404 -40.86 18.09 23.52
CA ASN A 404 -42.00 17.46 22.89
C ASN A 404 -41.88 17.61 21.37
N HIS A 405 -41.13 16.69 20.78
CA HIS A 405 -40.63 16.78 19.42
C HIS A 405 -41.66 16.34 18.40
N ARG A 406 -41.64 17.02 17.25
CA ARG A 406 -42.21 16.55 15.97
C ARG A 406 -41.21 16.72 14.86
N ILE A 407 -41.46 16.01 13.76
CA ILE A 407 -40.58 16.07 12.59
C ILE A 407 -41.03 17.23 11.70
N PHE A 408 -40.09 18.10 11.39
CA PHE A 408 -40.25 19.22 10.46
C PHE A 408 -39.33 19.02 9.26
N TYR A 409 -39.62 19.70 8.15
CA TYR A 409 -38.78 19.65 6.96
C TYR A 409 -38.78 20.95 6.17
N THR A 410 -37.75 21.11 5.34
CA THR A 410 -37.66 22.06 4.22
C THR A 410 -37.21 21.29 2.97
N THR A 411 -37.51 21.83 1.80
CA THR A 411 -37.00 21.29 0.53
C THR A 411 -36.10 22.29 -0.19
N THR A 412 -35.16 21.76 -0.96
CA THR A 412 -34.32 22.53 -1.88
C THR A 412 -33.99 21.71 -3.12
N LYS A 413 -33.62 22.39 -4.22
CA LYS A 413 -33.07 21.76 -5.42
C LYS A 413 -31.59 22.08 -5.63
N ASP A 414 -31.10 23.14 -4.99
CA ASP A 414 -29.83 23.78 -5.34
C ASP A 414 -28.98 24.19 -4.12
N PHE A 415 -29.49 23.99 -2.90
CA PHE A 415 -28.87 24.43 -1.64
C PHE A 415 -28.66 25.95 -1.52
N ILE A 416 -29.34 26.72 -2.37
CA ILE A 416 -29.38 28.20 -2.36
C ILE A 416 -30.76 28.65 -1.90
N THR A 417 -31.82 28.08 -2.49
CA THR A 417 -33.21 28.42 -2.17
C THR A 417 -33.86 27.28 -1.39
N TYR A 418 -34.53 27.63 -0.30
CA TYR A 418 -35.18 26.67 0.60
C TYR A 418 -36.67 27.00 0.74
N SER A 419 -37.52 25.97 0.79
CA SER A 419 -38.93 26.18 1.12
C SER A 419 -39.09 26.60 2.59
N PRO A 420 -40.17 27.29 2.95
CA PRO A 420 -40.52 27.47 4.36
C PRO A 420 -40.63 26.11 5.08
N ALA A 421 -40.24 26.09 6.36
CA ALA A 421 -40.32 24.88 7.17
C ALA A 421 -41.78 24.45 7.41
N LYS A 422 -42.06 23.17 7.22
CA LYS A 422 -43.39 22.57 7.40
C LYS A 422 -43.32 21.41 8.38
N LEU A 423 -44.45 21.13 9.05
CA LEU A 423 -44.62 19.91 9.84
C LEU A 423 -44.66 18.71 8.88
N MET A 424 -43.78 17.74 9.08
CA MET A 424 -43.73 16.49 8.32
C MET A 424 -44.59 15.40 8.98
N PHE A 425 -44.50 15.30 10.31
CA PHE A 425 -45.12 14.19 11.03
C PHE A 425 -45.55 14.59 12.45
N ASP A 426 -46.83 14.33 12.75
CA ASP A 426 -47.44 14.37 14.08
C ASP A 426 -48.59 13.37 14.16
N ASN A 427 -48.35 12.23 14.81
CA ASN A 427 -49.38 11.22 15.12
C ASN A 427 -49.81 11.26 16.59
N ASN A 428 -49.60 12.37 17.29
CA ASN A 428 -49.73 12.47 18.75
C ASN A 428 -48.74 11.58 19.53
N THR A 429 -47.55 11.32 18.99
CA THR A 429 -46.43 10.69 19.71
C THR A 429 -45.23 11.64 19.69
N ASN A 430 -44.51 11.71 20.81
CA ASN A 430 -43.24 12.43 20.87
C ASN A 430 -42.16 11.60 20.16
N VAL A 431 -41.66 12.08 19.01
CA VAL A 431 -40.70 11.34 18.19
C VAL A 431 -39.50 12.19 17.77
N ILE A 432 -38.35 11.53 17.67
CA ILE A 432 -37.07 12.14 17.32
C ILE A 432 -36.24 11.19 16.44
N THR A 433 -35.08 11.66 15.97
CA THR A 433 -34.11 10.93 15.15
C THR A 433 -34.78 10.24 13.94
N PRO A 434 -35.50 11.00 13.09
CA PRO A 434 -36.18 10.42 11.93
C PRO A 434 -35.15 9.91 10.93
N LYS A 435 -35.42 8.82 10.21
CA LYS A 435 -34.61 8.36 9.07
C LYS A 435 -35.51 7.80 7.97
N ILE A 436 -35.49 8.43 6.80
CA ILE A 436 -36.33 8.07 5.65
C ILE A 436 -35.49 7.34 4.61
N GLU A 437 -36.05 6.25 4.08
CA GLU A 437 -35.50 5.52 2.95
C GLU A 437 -36.61 5.08 1.99
N GLN A 438 -36.22 4.82 0.74
CA GLN A 438 -37.17 4.30 -0.25
C GLN A 438 -37.07 2.78 -0.37
N THR A 439 -38.23 2.12 -0.43
CA THR A 439 -38.33 0.68 -0.70
C THR A 439 -38.14 0.37 -2.18
N ARG A 440 -37.96 -0.91 -2.53
CA ARG A 440 -37.86 -1.34 -3.93
C ARG A 440 -39.14 -1.06 -4.73
N SER A 441 -40.30 -1.04 -4.09
CA SER A 441 -41.59 -0.73 -4.74
C SER A 441 -41.84 0.78 -4.91
N GLY A 442 -40.93 1.63 -4.42
CA GLY A 442 -41.04 3.09 -4.52
C GLY A 442 -41.77 3.75 -3.35
N LYS A 443 -42.28 2.98 -2.38
CA LYS A 443 -42.82 3.51 -1.12
C LYS A 443 -41.72 4.11 -0.25
N TYR A 444 -42.09 4.98 0.68
CA TYR A 444 -41.20 5.54 1.69
C TYR A 444 -41.37 4.79 3.01
N VAL A 445 -40.28 4.54 3.71
CA VAL A 445 -40.27 4.06 5.09
C VAL A 445 -39.56 5.09 5.96
N MET A 446 -40.16 5.46 7.09
CA MET A 446 -39.53 6.31 8.10
C MET A 446 -39.32 5.49 9.37
N PHE A 447 -38.09 5.48 9.88
CA PHE A 447 -37.74 5.01 11.22
C PHE A 447 -37.63 6.22 12.15
N VAL A 448 -38.12 6.09 13.38
CA VAL A 448 -38.09 7.15 14.41
C VAL A 448 -37.85 6.53 15.77
N LYS A 449 -37.27 7.30 16.70
CA LYS A 449 -37.31 7.00 18.12
C LYS A 449 -38.61 7.50 18.70
N ASN A 450 -39.34 6.65 19.42
CA ASN A 450 -40.40 7.09 20.31
C ASN A 450 -39.77 7.60 21.61
N GLU A 451 -39.83 8.92 21.83
CA GLU A 451 -39.12 9.60 22.91
C GLU A 451 -39.91 9.62 24.23
N SER A 452 -41.08 8.98 24.27
CA SER A 452 -41.95 8.96 25.45
C SER A 452 -41.30 8.24 26.64
N ARG A 453 -41.31 8.91 27.79
CA ARG A 453 -40.91 8.40 29.12
C ARG A 453 -42.10 7.78 29.86
N TRP A 454 -43.31 8.26 29.62
CA TRP A 454 -44.54 7.78 30.26
C TRP A 454 -45.68 7.56 29.25
N PRO A 455 -46.11 6.30 29.01
CA PRO A 455 -45.39 5.07 29.36
C PRO A 455 -43.97 5.04 28.74
N GLU A 456 -43.09 4.22 29.30
CA GLU A 456 -41.71 4.13 28.81
C GLU A 456 -41.69 3.46 27.44
N GLU A 457 -41.21 4.18 26.44
CA GLU A 457 -41.12 3.68 25.07
C GLU A 457 -39.66 3.65 24.63
N LYS A 458 -38.98 4.80 24.52
CA LYS A 458 -37.52 4.94 24.24
C LYS A 458 -36.96 3.91 23.22
N ASN A 459 -37.75 3.57 22.21
CA ASN A 459 -37.50 2.50 21.26
C ASN A 459 -37.63 2.98 19.81
N ILE A 460 -37.04 2.23 18.87
CA ILE A 460 -37.15 2.52 17.44
C ILE A 460 -38.42 1.88 16.87
N ARG A 461 -39.20 2.67 16.16
CA ARG A 461 -40.41 2.27 15.44
C ARG A 461 -40.34 2.71 13.99
N MET A 462 -41.20 2.14 13.16
CA MET A 462 -41.28 2.49 11.75
C MET A 462 -42.70 2.75 11.26
N MET A 463 -42.79 3.40 10.11
CA MET A 463 -44.03 3.59 9.36
C MET A 463 -43.73 3.58 7.85
N VAL A 464 -44.75 3.28 7.05
CA VAL A 464 -44.65 3.25 5.59
C VAL A 464 -45.68 4.19 4.97
N SER A 465 -45.29 4.91 3.92
CA SER A 465 -46.18 5.79 3.17
C SER A 465 -45.92 5.72 1.65
N ASP A 466 -46.93 6.07 0.86
CA ASP A 466 -46.82 6.29 -0.58
C ASP A 466 -46.43 7.76 -0.93
N ASP A 467 -46.41 8.64 0.09
CA ASP A 467 -46.10 10.06 -0.04
C ASP A 467 -45.13 10.51 1.07
N ILE A 468 -43.99 11.09 0.69
CA ILE A 468 -42.97 11.58 1.63
C ILE A 468 -43.46 12.78 2.46
N GLU A 469 -44.46 13.50 1.98
CA GLU A 469 -45.04 14.66 2.68
C GLU A 469 -46.23 14.30 3.56
N ASN A 470 -46.75 13.06 3.48
CA ASN A 470 -47.93 12.64 4.23
C ASN A 470 -47.75 11.25 4.88
N TRP A 471 -47.82 11.19 6.20
CA TRP A 471 -47.50 10.00 7.01
C TRP A 471 -48.68 9.63 7.92
N ASP A 472 -49.74 9.07 7.32
CA ASP A 472 -51.00 8.76 8.02
C ASP A 472 -51.02 7.36 8.68
N SER A 473 -50.00 6.54 8.41
CA SER A 473 -49.89 5.19 8.98
C SER A 473 -49.52 5.26 10.47
N PRO A 474 -50.07 4.38 11.32
CA PRO A 474 -49.64 4.28 12.71
C PRO A 474 -48.16 3.84 12.78
N LEU A 475 -47.51 4.18 13.89
CA LEU A 475 -46.21 3.61 14.22
C LEU A 475 -46.34 2.11 14.41
N SER A 476 -45.35 1.35 13.92
CA SER A 476 -45.24 -0.08 14.19
C SER A 476 -45.01 -0.35 15.67
N GLU A 477 -45.08 -1.64 16.02
CA GLU A 477 -44.39 -2.15 17.22
C GLU A 477 -42.87 -1.88 17.14
N PRO A 478 -42.16 -1.89 18.28
CA PRO A 478 -40.71 -1.74 18.31
C PRO A 478 -40.00 -2.75 17.41
N ILE A 479 -38.96 -2.31 16.69
CA ILE A 479 -38.21 -3.18 15.76
C ILE A 479 -37.10 -3.99 16.44
N HIS A 480 -36.91 -3.82 17.74
CA HIS A 480 -35.88 -4.46 18.56
C HIS A 480 -36.43 -4.76 19.96
N ASP A 481 -35.64 -5.48 20.77
CA ASP A 481 -35.98 -5.77 22.16
C ASP A 481 -36.11 -4.49 23.00
N THR A 482 -37.16 -4.40 23.83
CA THR A 482 -37.49 -3.19 24.60
C THR A 482 -36.88 -3.16 26.01
N SER A 483 -35.96 -4.07 26.35
CA SER A 483 -35.25 -4.08 27.65
C SER A 483 -34.19 -2.98 27.77
N PHE A 484 -33.88 -2.28 26.66
CA PHE A 484 -32.96 -1.16 26.60
C PHE A 484 -33.53 -0.01 25.77
N TRP A 485 -32.97 1.18 25.98
CA TRP A 485 -33.33 2.36 25.22
C TRP A 485 -32.44 2.50 24.00
N ALA A 486 -33.04 2.86 22.88
CA ALA A 486 -32.38 3.00 21.60
C ALA A 486 -32.70 4.33 20.94
N GLU A 487 -31.75 4.86 20.17
CA GLU A 487 -31.93 6.06 19.35
C GLU A 487 -31.11 6.05 18.06
N GLY A 488 -31.30 7.07 17.22
CA GLY A 488 -30.43 7.32 16.08
C GLY A 488 -30.42 6.24 15.00
N PRO A 489 -31.58 5.84 14.45
CA PRO A 489 -31.65 4.79 13.45
C PRO A 489 -30.83 5.16 12.20
N SER A 490 -29.90 4.29 11.84
CA SER A 490 -29.06 4.38 10.63
C SER A 490 -29.25 3.14 9.77
N ILE A 491 -29.48 3.31 8.47
CA ILE A 491 -29.98 2.23 7.62
C ILE A 491 -28.92 1.75 6.62
N LEU A 492 -28.72 0.44 6.53
CA LEU A 492 -28.01 -0.26 5.46
C LEU A 492 -28.91 -1.29 4.78
N LYS A 493 -28.90 -1.29 3.43
CA LYS A 493 -29.68 -2.25 2.62
C LYS A 493 -28.77 -3.31 1.96
N MET A 494 -28.57 -4.46 2.59
CA MET A 494 -27.58 -5.47 2.14
C MET A 494 -28.27 -6.81 1.86
N GLY A 495 -27.87 -7.49 0.78
CA GLY A 495 -28.43 -8.82 0.47
C GLY A 495 -29.95 -8.86 0.24
N GLY A 496 -30.61 -7.72 -0.02
CA GLY A 496 -32.06 -7.63 -0.11
C GLY A 496 -32.78 -7.43 1.23
N CYS A 497 -32.04 -7.30 2.33
CA CYS A 497 -32.57 -7.01 3.64
C CYS A 497 -32.17 -5.60 4.12
N TRP A 498 -32.91 -5.12 5.11
CA TRP A 498 -32.73 -3.88 5.84
C TRP A 498 -32.01 -4.18 7.14
N TYR A 499 -31.01 -3.37 7.43
CA TYR A 499 -30.23 -3.38 8.67
C TYR A 499 -30.36 -2.00 9.26
N VAL A 500 -30.98 -1.90 10.44
CA VAL A 500 -31.20 -0.64 11.15
C VAL A 500 -30.32 -0.66 12.39
N PHE A 501 -29.22 0.09 12.32
CA PHE A 501 -28.33 0.31 13.45
C PHE A 501 -28.91 1.40 14.35
N TYR A 502 -28.75 1.26 15.66
CA TYR A 502 -29.22 2.23 16.65
C TYR A 502 -28.26 2.27 17.84
N GLU A 503 -28.18 3.41 18.50
CA GLU A 503 -27.38 3.59 19.69
C GLU A 503 -28.16 3.17 20.93
N LYS A 504 -27.62 2.20 21.68
CA LYS A 504 -28.04 1.85 23.04
C LYS A 504 -27.42 2.86 24.02
N TYR A 505 -27.87 4.10 23.96
CA TYR A 505 -27.17 5.26 24.53
C TYR A 505 -26.93 5.19 26.04
N MET A 506 -27.76 4.46 26.80
CA MET A 506 -27.55 4.22 28.23
C MET A 506 -26.38 3.27 28.53
N ALA A 507 -26.08 2.36 27.59
CA ALA A 507 -24.96 1.42 27.65
C ALA A 507 -23.73 1.92 26.90
N SER A 508 -23.84 3.01 26.12
CA SER A 508 -22.80 3.48 25.19
C SER A 508 -22.36 2.43 24.17
N GLU A 509 -23.32 1.64 23.68
CA GLU A 509 -23.13 0.57 22.71
C GLU A 509 -23.99 0.80 21.47
N PHE A 510 -23.69 0.08 20.38
CA PHE A 510 -24.59 0.00 19.22
C PHE A 510 -25.33 -1.35 19.21
N GLY A 511 -26.58 -1.31 18.78
CA GLY A 511 -27.33 -2.50 18.37
C GLY A 511 -27.74 -2.40 16.90
N ALA A 512 -28.26 -3.50 16.37
CA ALA A 512 -28.88 -3.51 15.06
C ALA A 512 -30.05 -4.48 14.99
N ALA A 513 -31.04 -4.13 14.19
CA ALA A 513 -32.15 -4.99 13.83
C ALA A 513 -32.16 -5.24 12.32
N LYS A 514 -32.48 -6.48 11.93
CA LYS A 514 -32.53 -6.93 10.53
C LYS A 514 -33.95 -7.32 10.14
N SER A 515 -34.38 -6.92 8.95
CA SER A 515 -35.62 -7.39 8.33
C SER A 515 -35.50 -7.48 6.82
N CYS A 516 -36.06 -8.53 6.20
CA CYS A 516 -36.07 -8.66 4.74
C CYS A 516 -37.43 -8.31 4.11
N ASP A 517 -38.46 -8.12 4.94
CA ASP A 517 -39.85 -7.84 4.53
C ASP A 517 -40.41 -6.54 5.14
N LEU A 518 -39.67 -5.87 6.04
CA LEU A 518 -40.11 -4.71 6.85
C LEU A 518 -41.24 -5.00 7.84
N GLU A 519 -41.56 -6.28 8.07
CA GLU A 519 -42.60 -6.71 9.00
C GLU A 519 -41.98 -7.49 10.16
N LYS A 520 -41.13 -8.47 9.85
CA LYS A 520 -40.45 -9.31 10.84
C LYS A 520 -39.04 -8.79 11.07
N TRP A 521 -38.76 -8.46 12.31
CA TRP A 521 -37.48 -7.93 12.75
C TRP A 521 -36.75 -8.94 13.63
N GLN A 522 -35.46 -9.08 13.39
CA GLN A 522 -34.53 -9.88 14.18
C GLN A 522 -33.50 -8.95 14.82
N ASP A 523 -33.35 -9.00 16.14
CA ASP A 523 -32.21 -8.37 16.79
C ASP A 523 -30.94 -9.14 16.41
N ILE A 524 -29.95 -8.42 15.89
CA ILE A 524 -28.65 -8.91 15.44
C ILE A 524 -27.51 -8.14 16.13
N SER A 525 -27.78 -7.56 17.31
CA SER A 525 -26.81 -6.78 18.07
C SER A 525 -25.53 -7.57 18.35
N ASP A 526 -25.64 -8.87 18.61
CA ASP A 526 -24.51 -9.76 18.89
C ASP A 526 -23.68 -10.11 17.63
N GLU A 527 -24.17 -9.76 16.43
CA GLU A 527 -23.50 -10.03 15.14
C GLU A 527 -22.76 -8.80 14.58
N ILE A 528 -22.88 -7.64 15.22
CA ILE A 528 -22.23 -6.40 14.77
C ILE A 528 -21.07 -5.99 15.68
N PHE A 529 -20.15 -5.22 15.13
CA PHE A 529 -19.08 -4.56 15.89
C PHE A 529 -18.99 -3.09 15.51
N CYS A 530 -19.25 -2.20 16.46
CA CYS A 530 -19.01 -0.77 16.33
C CYS A 530 -17.93 -0.34 17.34
N PRO A 531 -16.87 0.36 16.92
CA PRO A 531 -15.86 0.88 17.83
C PRO A 531 -16.42 1.84 18.88
N ASP A 532 -15.78 1.86 20.05
CA ASP A 532 -16.13 2.76 21.15
C ASP A 532 -16.14 4.23 20.74
N SER A 533 -16.88 5.06 21.47
CA SER A 533 -16.94 6.53 21.28
C SER A 533 -17.51 6.99 19.94
N ILE A 534 -18.03 6.07 19.12
CA ILE A 534 -18.92 6.38 18.02
C ILE A 534 -20.30 6.66 18.61
N ARG A 535 -20.95 7.74 18.16
CA ARG A 535 -22.36 8.06 18.44
C ARG A 535 -23.17 8.03 17.15
N GLN A 536 -24.47 8.28 17.25
CA GLN A 536 -25.39 8.43 16.12
C GLN A 536 -24.78 9.17 14.91
N GLY A 537 -25.12 8.73 13.71
CA GLY A 537 -24.69 9.38 12.47
C GLY A 537 -25.36 8.75 11.26
N SER A 538 -24.63 8.55 10.16
CA SER A 538 -25.23 7.95 8.96
C SER A 538 -24.24 7.21 8.06
N PHE A 539 -24.76 6.27 7.28
CA PHE A 539 -23.97 5.46 6.36
C PHE A 539 -23.99 5.99 4.93
N VAL A 540 -22.85 5.90 4.26
CA VAL A 540 -22.73 6.13 2.81
C VAL A 540 -21.88 5.05 2.16
N ARG A 541 -22.25 4.65 0.95
CA ARG A 541 -21.47 3.69 0.14
C ARG A 541 -20.52 4.44 -0.75
N VAL A 542 -19.27 3.98 -0.78
CA VAL A 542 -18.23 4.55 -1.62
C VAL A 542 -17.56 3.49 -2.45
N SER A 543 -17.03 3.90 -3.61
CA SER A 543 -16.23 3.01 -4.45
C SER A 543 -14.90 2.70 -3.77
N LYS A 544 -14.28 1.56 -4.13
CA LYS A 544 -12.88 1.26 -3.76
C LYS A 544 -11.92 2.42 -4.03
N LYS A 545 -12.07 3.10 -5.17
CA LYS A 545 -11.23 4.25 -5.55
C LYS A 545 -11.43 5.42 -4.58
N THR A 546 -12.68 5.77 -4.30
CA THR A 546 -13.02 6.84 -3.35
C THR A 546 -12.48 6.53 -1.96
N PHE A 547 -12.65 5.29 -1.48
CA PHE A 547 -12.14 4.87 -0.18
C PHE A 547 -10.61 4.93 -0.10
N LYS A 548 -9.89 4.45 -1.12
CA LYS A 548 -8.42 4.54 -1.15
C LYS A 548 -7.93 5.99 -1.10
N ASN A 549 -8.55 6.88 -1.86
CA ASN A 549 -8.20 8.30 -1.84
C ASN A 549 -8.44 8.92 -0.46
N LEU A 550 -9.55 8.55 0.19
CA LEU A 550 -9.89 9.00 1.54
C LEU A 550 -8.90 8.48 2.60
N ALA A 551 -8.59 7.18 2.57
CA ALA A 551 -7.63 6.55 3.48
C ALA A 551 -6.23 7.16 3.32
N GLY A 552 -5.76 7.34 2.07
CA GLY A 552 -4.50 8.01 1.78
C GLY A 552 -4.42 9.44 2.31
N LYS A 553 -5.53 10.21 2.26
CA LYS A 553 -5.58 11.58 2.81
C LYS A 553 -5.36 11.62 4.31
N PHE A 554 -5.88 10.63 5.05
CA PHE A 554 -5.71 10.54 6.50
C PHE A 554 -4.44 9.79 6.91
N HIS A 555 -3.57 9.45 5.96
CA HIS A 555 -2.40 8.58 6.17
C HIS A 555 -2.79 7.30 6.92
N PHE A 556 -4.03 6.83 6.69
CA PHE A 556 -4.54 5.64 7.31
C PHE A 556 -4.00 4.45 6.52
N GLY A 557 -2.94 3.85 7.04
CA GLY A 557 -2.32 2.66 6.45
C GLY A 557 -3.32 1.52 6.39
N LEU A 558 -3.68 1.08 5.19
CA LEU A 558 -4.43 -0.16 5.01
C LEU A 558 -3.55 -1.39 5.21
N SER A 559 -2.23 -1.26 5.40
CA SER A 559 -1.44 -2.12 6.31
C SER A 559 -0.07 -1.51 6.53
N SER A 560 0.26 -1.13 7.76
CA SER A 560 1.65 -1.11 8.20
C SER A 560 2.02 -2.54 8.57
N PRO A 561 3.22 -3.04 8.24
CA PRO A 561 3.74 -4.23 8.87
C PRO A 561 3.82 -4.04 10.39
N ASP A 562 3.21 -4.92 11.16
CA ASP A 562 3.21 -4.81 12.63
C ASP A 562 4.54 -5.28 13.23
N ASN A 563 5.27 -6.17 12.55
CA ASN A 563 6.48 -6.80 13.07
C ASN A 563 7.46 -7.15 11.94
N VAL A 564 8.29 -6.20 11.52
CA VAL A 564 9.40 -6.49 10.62
C VAL A 564 10.70 -6.33 11.38
N ALA A 565 11.50 -7.39 11.43
CA ALA A 565 12.77 -7.38 12.12
C ALA A 565 13.88 -7.84 11.19
N VAL A 566 14.96 -7.07 11.13
CA VAL A 566 16.19 -7.44 10.45
C VAL A 566 17.21 -7.95 11.47
N SER A 567 17.83 -9.08 11.20
CA SER A 567 18.76 -9.72 12.12
C SER A 567 19.93 -10.38 11.42
N VAL A 568 21.07 -10.45 12.11
CA VAL A 568 22.23 -11.25 11.72
C VAL A 568 22.52 -12.24 12.83
N LYS A 569 22.50 -13.54 12.51
CA LYS A 569 22.70 -14.62 13.49
C LYS A 569 23.74 -15.63 13.03
N ASP A 570 24.44 -16.24 13.97
CA ASP A 570 25.30 -17.40 13.74
C ASP A 570 24.82 -18.56 14.63
N GLY A 571 24.13 -19.52 14.02
CA GLY A 571 23.37 -20.52 14.75
C GLY A 571 22.31 -19.88 15.66
N GLN A 572 22.48 -20.03 16.98
CA GLN A 572 21.61 -19.45 18.01
C GLN A 572 22.11 -18.10 18.53
N ILE A 573 23.30 -17.65 18.12
CA ILE A 573 23.92 -16.42 18.59
C ILE A 573 23.41 -15.27 17.73
N GLU A 574 22.80 -14.27 18.37
CA GLU A 574 22.37 -13.04 17.71
C GLU A 574 23.51 -12.01 17.72
N LEU A 575 23.96 -11.62 16.54
CA LEU A 575 25.02 -10.63 16.33
C LEU A 575 24.44 -9.23 16.09
N PHE A 576 23.26 -9.19 15.48
CA PHE A 576 22.52 -7.97 15.21
C PHE A 576 21.03 -8.29 15.20
N ASN A 577 20.22 -7.39 15.74
CA ASN A 577 18.77 -7.41 15.59
C ASN A 577 18.24 -6.00 15.73
N ALA A 578 17.44 -5.59 14.76
CA ALA A 578 16.72 -4.33 14.77
C ALA A 578 15.30 -4.57 14.27
N VAL A 579 14.34 -3.94 14.92
CA VAL A 579 12.96 -3.89 14.43
C VAL A 579 12.86 -2.68 13.53
N LEU A 580 12.34 -2.86 12.33
CA LEU A 580 11.93 -1.74 11.49
C LEU A 580 10.66 -1.17 12.11
N ASP A 581 10.72 0.09 12.49
CA ASP A 581 9.61 0.84 13.02
C ASP A 581 9.27 2.00 12.07
N ASN A 582 8.25 2.79 12.40
CA ASN A 582 7.92 4.02 11.68
C ASN A 582 7.63 3.82 10.19
N PHE A 583 6.96 2.73 9.82
CA PHE A 583 6.53 2.48 8.45
C PHE A 583 5.66 3.61 7.91
N LYS A 584 5.99 4.05 6.69
CA LYS A 584 5.25 5.06 5.96
C LYS A 584 4.95 4.58 4.53
N PRO A 585 3.99 5.21 3.84
CA PRO A 585 3.74 4.93 2.43
C PRO A 585 4.87 5.39 1.50
N GLU A 586 5.75 6.30 1.93
CA GLU A 586 6.98 6.68 1.22
C GLU A 586 8.18 5.76 1.55
N TRP A 587 9.16 5.72 0.64
CA TRP A 587 10.42 5.02 0.87
C TRP A 587 11.18 5.65 2.05
N ASN A 588 11.60 4.81 2.99
CA ASN A 588 12.47 5.16 4.11
C ASN A 588 13.72 4.28 4.05
N THR A 589 14.83 4.80 4.59
CA THR A 589 16.09 4.06 4.64
C THR A 589 16.36 3.60 6.07
N PHE A 590 16.55 2.30 6.24
CA PHE A 590 17.20 1.71 7.40
C PHE A 590 18.72 1.75 7.17
N ASP A 591 19.46 2.26 8.15
CA ASP A 591 20.92 2.37 8.09
C ASP A 591 21.49 2.27 9.50
N ASP A 592 22.09 1.11 9.81
CA ASP A 592 22.64 0.85 11.14
C ASP A 592 23.97 0.10 11.05
N THR A 593 24.74 0.16 12.13
CA THR A 593 26.09 -0.42 12.21
C THR A 593 26.22 -1.30 13.45
N PHE A 594 26.83 -2.48 13.28
CA PHE A 594 27.15 -3.39 14.38
C PHE A 594 28.60 -3.87 14.32
N TYR A 595 29.11 -4.36 15.44
CA TYR A 595 30.47 -4.90 15.54
C TYR A 595 30.45 -6.39 15.84
N SER A 596 31.19 -7.19 15.06
CA SER A 596 31.31 -8.61 15.36
C SER A 596 32.34 -8.84 16.46
N VAL A 597 31.95 -9.55 17.52
CA VAL A 597 32.82 -9.84 18.68
C VAL A 597 33.67 -11.11 18.52
N TYR A 598 33.42 -11.90 17.47
CA TYR A 598 34.21 -13.06 17.05
C TYR A 598 34.15 -13.25 15.52
N SER A 599 34.95 -14.18 14.99
CA SER A 599 34.94 -14.49 13.55
C SER A 599 34.02 -15.67 13.26
N THR A 600 33.21 -15.57 12.21
CA THR A 600 32.30 -16.63 11.74
C THR A 600 32.24 -16.69 10.22
N GLN A 601 31.91 -17.85 9.66
CA GLN A 601 31.79 -18.06 8.21
C GLN A 601 30.38 -18.42 7.75
N ASP A 602 29.46 -18.68 8.69
CA ASP A 602 28.14 -19.23 8.43
C ASP A 602 27.01 -18.35 8.98
N ALA A 603 27.29 -17.06 9.22
CA ALA A 603 26.26 -16.14 9.68
C ALA A 603 25.14 -15.95 8.64
N VAL A 604 23.95 -15.64 9.12
CA VAL A 604 22.71 -15.53 8.36
C VAL A 604 22.10 -14.16 8.58
N LEU A 605 21.96 -13.36 7.51
CA LEU A 605 21.12 -12.16 7.49
C LEU A 605 19.67 -12.58 7.26
N SER A 606 18.73 -12.01 7.99
CA SER A 606 17.31 -12.31 7.84
C SER A 606 16.43 -11.09 8.03
N ILE A 607 15.43 -10.96 7.18
CA ILE A 607 14.30 -10.03 7.31
C ILE A 607 13.09 -10.89 7.63
N ASN A 608 12.61 -10.78 8.87
CA ASN A 608 11.48 -11.53 9.37
C ASN A 608 10.27 -10.61 9.38
N ILE A 609 9.15 -11.09 8.84
CA ILE A 609 7.88 -10.38 8.75
C ILE A 609 6.85 -11.26 9.45
N GLU A 610 6.23 -10.74 10.50
CA GLU A 610 5.13 -11.42 11.20
C GLU A 610 3.83 -10.65 11.02
N GLY A 611 2.74 -11.40 10.82
CA GLY A 611 1.40 -10.90 10.52
C GLY A 611 1.07 -10.84 9.03
N GLU A 612 -0.18 -10.49 8.73
CA GLU A 612 -0.60 -10.05 7.41
C GLU A 612 0.09 -8.71 7.13
N SER A 613 0.96 -8.67 6.13
CA SER A 613 1.80 -7.49 5.90
C SER A 613 2.19 -7.42 4.45
N GLN A 614 2.18 -6.20 3.92
CA GLN A 614 2.83 -5.94 2.66
C GLN A 614 3.89 -4.85 2.80
N ILE A 615 5.06 -5.15 2.27
CA ILE A 615 6.24 -4.31 2.37
C ILE A 615 6.99 -4.34 1.04
N TRP A 616 7.46 -3.17 0.63
CA TRP A 616 8.45 -3.04 -0.42
C TRP A 616 9.83 -2.95 0.21
N LEU A 617 10.81 -3.62 -0.39
CA LEU A 617 12.22 -3.60 -0.01
C LEU A 617 13.08 -3.28 -1.23
N ASP A 618 14.10 -2.47 -1.04
CA ASP A 618 15.06 -2.08 -2.08
C ASP A 618 16.45 -1.79 -1.50
N ASN A 619 17.48 -1.70 -2.35
CA ASN A 619 18.84 -1.27 -1.99
C ASN A 619 19.44 -1.96 -0.74
N ILE A 620 19.25 -3.28 -0.60
CA ILE A 620 19.74 -4.00 0.58
C ILE A 620 21.26 -4.24 0.45
N SER A 621 22.06 -3.64 1.34
CA SER A 621 23.52 -3.83 1.38
C SER A 621 24.05 -4.14 2.78
N LEU A 622 25.03 -5.04 2.85
CA LEU A 622 25.84 -5.29 4.04
C LEU A 622 27.30 -5.05 3.69
N GLU A 623 27.91 -4.07 4.34
CA GLU A 623 29.24 -3.56 4.04
C GLU A 623 30.17 -3.75 5.24
N LYS A 624 31.38 -4.25 5.01
CA LYS A 624 32.44 -4.25 6.02
C LYS A 624 33.07 -2.87 6.07
N LEU A 625 33.09 -2.27 7.26
CA LEU A 625 33.76 -1.01 7.52
C LEU A 625 35.25 -1.26 7.76
N GLU A 626 36.12 -0.51 7.06
CA GLU A 626 37.56 -0.55 7.35
C GLU A 626 37.83 0.01 8.76
N GLN A 627 38.69 -0.67 9.53
CA GLN A 627 39.14 -0.18 10.83
C GLN A 627 39.84 1.17 10.64
N LYS A 628 39.35 2.22 11.30
CA LYS A 628 40.23 3.37 11.58
C LYS A 628 41.35 2.85 12.50
N GLN A 629 42.58 2.88 12.00
CA GLN A 629 43.79 2.60 12.77
C GLN A 629 43.88 3.48 14.03
#